data_AF-A0AAD7HHI3-F1
#
_entry.id   AF-A0AAD7HHI3-F1
#
_cell.length_a   1.000
_cell.length_b   1.000
_cell.length_c   1.000
_cell.angle_alpha   90.00
_cell.angle_beta   90.00
_cell.angle_gamma   90.00
#
_symmetry.space_group_name_H-M   'P 1'
#
loop_
_entity.id
_entity.type
_entity.pdbx_description
1 polymer ?
#
loop_
_entity_poly.entity_id
_entity_poly.type
_entity_poly.pdbx_seq_one_letter_code
_entity_poly.pdbx_strand_id
1 'polypeptide(L)'
;DKQVIADACRISGEPEDSEYIPSHLRDFTNQIFHTCYMGTENSSGVTRQRAKQLSEAIGSYHVDLNMDSVVTAIRHLFKLVTGTRPQFRAHGGTAAENLTLQNIQV
;
A
#
# COMPACT_ATOMS: atom_id res chain seq x y z
N ASP A 1 31.23 -11.48 -3.83
CA ASP A 1 30.92 -12.92 -3.85
C ASP A 1 30.13 -13.21 -5.13
N LYS A 2 30.52 -14.21 -5.92
CA LYS A 2 29.89 -14.50 -7.22
C LYS A 2 28.44 -14.98 -7.05
N GLN A 3 28.16 -15.72 -5.97
CA GLN A 3 26.82 -16.22 -5.70
C GLN A 3 25.85 -15.08 -5.38
N VAL A 4 26.28 -14.11 -4.56
CA VAL A 4 25.47 -12.95 -4.17
C VAL A 4 25.06 -12.11 -5.38
N ILE A 5 25.96 -11.92 -6.35
CA ILE A 5 25.66 -11.15 -7.56
C ILE A 5 24.64 -11.89 -8.42
N ALA A 6 24.82 -13.20 -8.64
CA ALA A 6 23.88 -14.02 -9.40
C ALA A 6 22.46 -14.00 -8.78
N ASP A 7 22.37 -14.10 -7.46
CA ASP A 7 21.07 -14.02 -6.76
C ASP A 7 20.44 -12.64 -6.86
N ALA A 8 21.23 -11.56 -6.78
CA ALA A 8 20.73 -10.20 -6.93
C ALA A 8 20.13 -9.96 -8.33
N CYS A 9 20.83 -10.36 -9.39
CA CYS A 9 20.33 -10.26 -10.77
C CYS A 9 19.02 -11.06 -10.95
N ARG A 10 18.99 -12.29 -10.44
CA ARG A 10 17.80 -13.16 -10.52
C ARG A 10 16.59 -12.55 -9.82
N ILE A 11 16.76 -11.97 -8.63
CA ILE A 11 15.64 -11.37 -7.87
C ILE A 11 15.18 -10.05 -8.50
N SER A 12 16.08 -9.30 -9.11
CA SER A 12 15.75 -8.11 -9.91
C SER A 12 15.02 -8.40 -11.23
N GLY A 13 14.89 -9.69 -11.62
CA GLY A 13 14.26 -10.08 -12.87
C GLY A 13 15.17 -9.90 -14.10
N GLU A 14 16.47 -9.78 -13.89
CA GLU A 14 17.45 -9.69 -14.98
C GLU A 14 17.60 -11.05 -15.69
N PRO A 15 17.87 -11.06 -17.01
CA PRO A 15 18.21 -12.27 -17.75
C PRO A 15 19.42 -13.01 -17.17
N GLU A 16 19.49 -14.34 -17.37
CA GLU A 16 20.61 -15.17 -16.88
C GLU A 16 21.97 -14.79 -17.50
N ASP A 17 21.96 -14.20 -18.69
CA ASP A 17 23.14 -13.70 -19.42
C ASP A 17 23.40 -12.19 -19.20
N SER A 18 22.69 -11.56 -18.26
CA SER A 18 22.85 -10.15 -17.94
C SER A 18 24.22 -9.87 -17.31
N GLU A 19 24.91 -8.85 -17.83
CA GLU A 19 26.11 -8.26 -17.21
C GLU A 19 25.76 -7.25 -16.10
N TYR A 20 24.49 -7.15 -15.70
CA TYR A 20 24.04 -6.27 -14.64
C TYR A 20 24.78 -6.57 -13.33
N ILE A 21 25.33 -5.53 -12.73
CA ILE A 21 25.90 -5.58 -11.39
C ILE A 21 25.23 -4.45 -10.61
N PRO A 22 24.51 -4.75 -9.51
CA PRO A 22 23.91 -3.71 -8.67
C PRO A 22 25.01 -2.80 -8.09
N SER A 23 25.16 -1.61 -8.68
CA SER A 23 26.18 -0.63 -8.31
C SER A 23 25.62 0.52 -7.46
N HIS A 24 24.31 0.76 -7.57
CA HIS A 24 23.60 1.78 -6.82
C HIS A 24 22.49 1.18 -5.97
N LEU A 25 22.61 1.34 -4.66
CA LEU A 25 21.68 0.79 -3.66
C LEU A 25 20.23 1.21 -3.92
N ARG A 26 20.00 2.47 -4.30
CA ARG A 26 18.65 3.00 -4.53
C ARG A 26 18.00 2.39 -5.76
N ASP A 27 18.76 2.17 -6.83
CA ASP A 27 18.24 1.56 -8.07
C ASP A 27 17.88 0.09 -7.85
N PHE A 28 18.76 -0.65 -7.15
CA PHE A 28 18.48 -2.02 -6.76
C PHE A 28 17.26 -2.09 -5.82
N THR A 29 17.17 -1.20 -4.83
CA THR A 29 16.01 -1.12 -3.92
C THR A 29 14.70 -0.83 -4.67
N ASN A 30 14.75 -0.01 -5.72
CA ASN A 30 13.58 0.28 -6.54
C ASN A 30 13.02 -0.96 -7.24
N GLN A 31 13.90 -1.86 -7.68
CA GLN A 31 13.54 -3.09 -8.40
C GLN A 31 12.97 -4.17 -7.47
N ILE A 32 13.47 -4.25 -6.23
CA ILE A 32 13.14 -5.38 -5.34
C ILE A 32 12.23 -5.02 -4.17
N PHE A 33 12.05 -3.73 -3.88
CA PHE A 33 11.29 -3.27 -2.72
C PHE A 33 10.19 -2.29 -3.12
N HIS A 34 8.96 -2.76 -2.98
CA HIS A 34 7.75 -1.99 -3.27
C HIS A 34 7.11 -1.56 -1.95
N THR A 35 6.86 -0.26 -1.82
CA THR A 35 6.11 0.30 -0.70
C THR A 35 4.79 0.85 -1.19
N CYS A 36 3.73 0.70 -0.39
CA CYS A 36 2.41 1.21 -0.75
C CYS A 36 1.81 1.95 0.44
N TYR A 37 1.36 3.18 0.23
CA TYR A 37 0.51 3.89 1.17
C TYR A 37 -0.93 3.85 0.67
N MET A 38 -1.82 3.24 1.46
CA MET A 38 -3.23 3.07 1.14
C MET A 38 -4.06 3.98 2.05
N GLY A 39 -4.16 5.26 1.67
CA GLY A 39 -4.88 6.26 2.46
C GLY A 39 -6.38 6.20 2.25
N THR A 40 -7.13 6.54 3.29
CA THR A 40 -8.59 6.79 3.26
C THR A 40 -8.90 8.24 3.65
N GLU A 41 -10.17 8.64 3.58
CA GLU A 41 -10.72 9.91 4.05
C GLU A 41 -10.35 10.22 5.52
N ASN A 42 -10.08 9.17 6.30
CA ASN A 42 -9.70 9.26 7.71
C ASN A 42 -8.18 9.35 7.92
N SER A 43 -7.39 9.22 6.85
CA SER A 43 -5.94 9.26 6.90
C SER A 43 -5.39 10.69 6.81
N SER A 44 -4.38 11.00 7.62
CA SER A 44 -3.80 12.36 7.63
C SER A 44 -2.75 12.57 6.53
N GLY A 45 -2.72 13.77 5.95
CA GLY A 45 -1.66 14.17 4.99
C GLY A 45 -0.25 14.05 5.56
N VAL A 46 -0.09 14.19 6.89
CA VAL A 46 1.20 14.01 7.58
C VAL A 46 1.70 12.56 7.46
N THR A 47 0.83 11.58 7.68
CA THR A 47 1.21 10.15 7.56
C THR A 47 1.56 9.76 6.13
N ARG A 48 0.81 10.26 5.15
CA ARG A 48 1.08 10.09 3.72
C ARG A 48 2.44 10.67 3.33
N GLN A 49 2.72 11.90 3.76
CA GLN A 49 3.99 12.58 3.48
C GLN A 49 5.19 11.84 4.09
N ARG A 50 5.05 11.33 5.33
CA ARG A 50 6.11 10.54 5.97
C ARG A 50 6.40 9.23 5.23
N ALA A 51 5.36 8.52 4.77
CA ALA A 51 5.52 7.31 3.98
C ALA A 51 6.28 7.58 2.67
N LYS A 52 5.92 8.66 1.97
CA LYS A 52 6.62 9.10 0.76
C LYS A 52 8.09 9.45 1.03
N GLN A 53 8.36 10.26 2.06
CA GLN A 53 9.73 10.65 2.43
C GLN A 53 10.60 9.45 2.79
N LEU A 54 10.05 8.48 3.51
CA LEU A 54 10.76 7.24 3.84
C LEU A 54 11.09 6.43 2.57
N SER A 55 10.11 6.28 1.67
CA SER A 55 10.33 5.61 0.39
C SER A 55 11.42 6.29 -0.45
N GLU A 56 11.39 7.62 -0.52
CA GLU A 56 12.40 8.39 -1.25
C GLU A 56 13.79 8.20 -0.64
N ALA A 57 13.90 8.20 0.70
CA ALA A 57 15.16 8.00 1.39
C ALA A 57 15.79 6.62 1.09
N ILE A 58 14.97 5.57 1.02
CA ILE A 58 15.45 4.20 0.75
C ILE A 58 15.55 3.87 -0.75
N GLY A 59 14.82 4.58 -1.61
CA GLY A 59 14.78 4.33 -3.06
C GLY A 59 13.74 3.30 -3.51
N SER A 60 12.78 2.92 -2.65
CA SER A 60 11.76 1.93 -3.02
C SER A 60 10.81 2.44 -4.11
N TYR A 61 10.23 1.52 -4.86
CA TYR A 61 9.11 1.84 -5.73
C TYR A 61 7.87 2.12 -4.86
N HIS A 62 7.41 3.38 -4.83
CA HIS A 62 6.29 3.80 -3.99
C HIS A 62 4.99 3.90 -4.78
N VAL A 63 3.94 3.27 -4.28
CA VAL A 63 2.57 3.50 -4.73
C VAL A 63 1.83 4.29 -3.66
N ASP A 64 1.18 5.36 -4.09
CA ASP A 64 0.35 6.19 -3.23
C ASP A 64 -1.11 6.12 -3.70
N LEU A 65 -1.90 5.29 -3.01
CA LEU A 65 -3.25 4.91 -3.39
C LEU A 65 -4.28 5.54 -2.45
N ASN A 66 -5.35 6.10 -3.03
CA ASN A 66 -6.55 6.47 -2.27
C ASN A 66 -7.58 5.32 -2.35
N MET A 67 -7.97 4.78 -1.19
CA MET A 67 -8.89 3.66 -1.02
C MET A 67 -10.37 4.06 -0.92
N ASP A 68 -10.69 5.35 -0.90
CA ASP A 68 -12.06 5.86 -0.68
C ASP A 68 -13.07 5.32 -1.69
N SER A 69 -12.66 5.17 -2.95
CA SER A 69 -13.51 4.62 -4.01
C SER A 69 -13.85 3.15 -3.74
N VAL A 70 -12.86 2.35 -3.33
CA VAL A 70 -13.02 0.93 -2.99
C VAL A 70 -13.87 0.76 -1.75
N VAL A 71 -13.59 1.53 -0.69
CA VAL A 71 -14.37 1.54 0.55
C VAL A 71 -15.82 1.92 0.27
N THR A 72 -16.05 2.94 -0.56
CA THR A 72 -17.40 3.37 -0.96
C THR A 72 -18.13 2.27 -1.73
N ALA A 73 -17.46 1.60 -2.68
CA ALA A 73 -18.05 0.49 -3.43
C ALA A 73 -18.46 -0.67 -2.51
N ILE A 74 -17.62 -1.05 -1.54
CA ILE A 74 -17.93 -2.10 -0.56
C ILE A 74 -19.14 -1.68 0.29
N ARG A 75 -19.20 -0.41 0.74
CA ARG A 75 -20.34 0.12 1.50
C ARG A 75 -21.64 0.11 0.68
N HIS A 76 -21.57 0.42 -0.61
CA HIS A 76 -22.73 0.35 -1.51
C HIS A 76 -23.21 -1.10 -1.70
N LEU A 77 -22.30 -2.05 -1.90
CA LEU A 77 -22.65 -3.47 -1.99
C LEU A 77 -23.30 -3.96 -0.70
N PHE A 78 -22.73 -3.62 0.46
CA PHE A 78 -23.30 -3.99 1.75
C PHE A 78 -24.73 -3.46 1.92
N LYS A 79 -24.97 -2.19 1.55
CA LYS A 79 -26.31 -1.60 1.58
C LYS A 79 -27.27 -2.29 0.61
N LEU A 80 -26.82 -2.62 -0.60
CA LEU A 80 -27.64 -3.31 -1.60
C LEU A 80 -28.12 -4.68 -1.08
N VAL A 81 -27.25 -5.42 -0.40
CA VAL A 81 -27.54 -6.77 0.08
C VAL A 81 -28.35 -6.77 1.39
N THR A 82 -28.05 -5.85 2.31
CA THR A 82 -28.62 -5.89 3.68
C THR A 82 -29.72 -4.86 3.93
N GLY A 83 -29.92 -3.91 3.00
CA GLY A 83 -30.79 -2.74 3.20
C GLY A 83 -30.24 -1.71 4.20
N THR A 84 -29.13 -2.00 4.88
CA THR A 84 -28.60 -1.18 5.98
C THR A 84 -27.33 -0.46 5.54
N ARG A 85 -27.16 0.79 5.97
CA ARG A 85 -25.94 1.57 5.75
C ARG A 85 -25.24 1.81 7.09
N PRO A 86 -24.19 1.02 7.43
CA PRO A 86 -23.44 1.21 8.66
C PRO A 86 -22.91 2.63 8.77
N GLN A 87 -22.95 3.17 10.00
CA GLN A 87 -22.44 4.50 10.33
C GLN A 87 -21.33 4.41 11.37
N PHE A 88 -20.39 5.37 11.33
CA PHE A 88 -19.42 5.50 12.41
C PHE A 88 -20.12 5.92 13.69
N ARG A 89 -19.52 5.60 14.83
CA ARG A 89 -20.05 5.99 16.14
C ARG A 89 -20.20 7.51 16.26
N ALA A 90 -19.28 8.26 15.64
CA ALA A 90 -19.33 9.73 15.57
C ALA A 90 -20.56 10.27 14.82
N HIS A 91 -21.21 9.45 13.99
CA HIS A 91 -22.42 9.78 13.25
C HIS A 91 -23.67 9.07 13.80
N GLY A 92 -23.60 8.52 15.02
CA GLY A 92 -24.74 7.85 15.67
C GLY A 92 -24.85 6.35 15.39
N GLY A 93 -23.84 5.75 14.75
CA GLY A 93 -23.77 4.30 14.58
C GLY A 93 -23.51 3.53 15.86
N THR A 94 -23.92 2.26 15.89
CA THR A 94 -23.66 1.32 16.98
C THR A 94 -22.18 0.93 17.05
N ALA A 95 -21.77 0.32 18.17
CA ALA A 95 -20.42 -0.21 18.31
C ALA A 95 -20.08 -1.25 17.22
N ALA A 96 -21.06 -2.08 16.85
CA ALA A 96 -20.91 -3.08 15.79
C ALA A 96 -20.69 -2.43 14.42
N GLU A 97 -21.50 -1.45 14.03
CA GLU A 97 -21.35 -0.73 12.76
C GLU A 97 -20.02 -0.01 12.65
N ASN A 98 -19.58 0.61 13.74
CA ASN A 98 -18.29 1.30 13.79
C ASN A 98 -17.12 0.33 13.58
N LEU A 99 -17.14 -0.85 14.24
CA LEU A 99 -16.13 -1.89 14.03
C LEU A 99 -16.16 -2.43 12.60
N THR A 100 -17.35 -2.65 12.03
CA THR A 100 -17.49 -3.06 10.62
C THR A 100 -16.84 -2.05 9.67
N LEU A 101 -17.09 -0.76 9.85
CA LEU A 101 -16.51 0.29 8.99
C LEU A 101 -15.00 0.46 9.18
N GLN A 102 -14.47 0.22 10.37
CA GLN A 102 -13.03 0.18 10.59
C GLN A 102 -12.42 -1.02 9.87
N ASN A 103 -13.03 -2.21 9.96
CA ASN A 103 -12.53 -3.41 9.31
C ASN A 103 -12.55 -3.33 7.78
N ILE A 104 -13.47 -2.58 7.17
CA ILE A 104 -13.49 -2.38 5.71
C ILE A 104 -12.33 -1.49 5.23
N GLN A 105 -11.74 -0.69 6.12
CA GLN A 105 -10.61 0.21 5.80
C GLN A 105 -9.23 -0.39 6.12
N VAL A 106 -9.18 -1.55 6.79
CA VAL A 106 -7.94 -2.29 7.09
C VAL A 106 -7.53 -3.14 5.90
#